data_AF-A0A2R8F0T1-F1
#
_entry.id   AF-A0A2R8F0T1-F1
#
_cell.length_a   1.000
_cell.length_b   1.000
_cell.length_c   1.000
_cell.angle_alpha   90.00
_cell.angle_beta   90.00
_cell.angle_gamma   90.00
#
_symmetry.space_group_name_H-M   'P 1'
#
loop_
_entity.id
_entity.type
_entity.pdbx_description
1 polymer ?
#
loop_
_entity_poly.entity_id
_entity_poly.type
_entity_poly.pdbx_seq_one_letter_code
_entity_poly.pdbx_strand_id
1 'polypeptide(L)' 'MYLIETPIIENGTIVINKECCRQGSIVLLILANVFLHYVIDIWFAKISKENLIEQTGIARYCDDMVFVFENESRCEKVL' A
#
# COMPACT_ATOMS: atom_id res chain seq x y z
N MET A 1 -8.08 14.42 12.79
CA MET A 1 -8.54 13.19 12.12
C MET A 1 -9.12 12.27 13.19
N TYR A 2 -10.41 12.42 13.51
CA TYR A 2 -11.06 11.79 14.67
C TYR A 2 -11.09 10.26 14.65
N LEU A 3 -10.76 9.65 13.51
CA LEU A 3 -10.72 8.19 13.35
C LEU A 3 -9.48 7.54 13.98
N ILE A 4 -8.42 8.31 14.21
CA ILE A 4 -7.24 7.85 14.97
C ILE A 4 -7.58 7.76 16.46
N GLU A 5 -8.47 8.64 16.92
CA GLU A 5 -8.81 8.84 18.33
C GLU A 5 -10.01 8.02 18.81
N THR A 6 -10.51 7.10 17.98
CA THR A 6 -11.66 6.27 18.35
C THR A 6 -11.32 5.40 19.57
N PRO A 7 -12.20 5.35 20.58
CA PRO A 7 -12.00 4.52 21.75
C PRO A 7 -12.00 3.04 21.39
N ILE A 8 -11.10 2.29 22.01
CA ILE A 8 -10.92 0.84 21.82
C ILE A 8 -11.15 0.12 23.14
N ILE A 9 -11.54 -1.14 23.08
CA ILE A 9 -11.63 -2.00 24.27
C ILE A 9 -10.38 -2.87 24.31
N GLU A 10 -9.57 -2.70 25.34
CA GLU A 10 -8.41 -3.55 25.64
C GLU A 10 -8.55 -4.08 27.07
N ASN A 11 -8.42 -5.41 27.22
CA ASN A 11 -8.55 -6.08 28.53
C ASN A 11 -9.80 -5.68 29.32
N GLY A 12 -10.93 -5.47 28.62
CA GLY A 12 -12.21 -5.08 29.22
C GLY A 12 -12.33 -3.60 29.62
N THR A 13 -11.33 -2.77 29.34
CA THR A 13 -11.34 -1.33 29.66
C THR A 13 -11.37 -0.50 28.37
N ILE A 14 -12.09 0.63 28.39
CA ILE A 14 -12.12 1.58 27.27
C ILE A 14 -10.88 2.46 27.34
N VAL A 15 -10.07 2.43 26.29
CA VAL A 15 -8.85 3.24 26.14
C VAL A 15 -9.02 4.16 24.93
N ILE A 16 -8.63 5.42 25.06
CA ILE A 16 -8.58 6.35 23.92
C ILE A 16 -7.33 6.00 23.12
N ASN A 17 -7.50 5.58 21.88
CA ASN A 17 -6.37 5.40 20.99
C ASN A 17 -5.78 6.78 20.67
N LYS A 18 -4.48 6.98 20.83
CA LYS A 18 -3.80 8.24 20.47
C LYS A 18 -2.93 8.09 19.24
N GLU A 19 -2.73 6.86 18.76
CA GLU A 19 -1.80 6.55 17.68
C GLU A 19 -2.47 5.71 16.59
N CYS A 20 -2.51 6.29 15.39
CA CYS A 20 -3.04 5.71 14.15
C CYS A 20 -4.45 5.09 14.25
N CYS A 21 -4.94 4.53 13.14
CA CYS A 21 -6.11 3.66 13.20
C CYS A 21 -5.69 2.26 13.68
N ARG A 22 -6.51 1.64 14.53
CA ARG A 22 -6.31 0.25 14.96
C ARG A 22 -6.22 -0.67 13.75
N GLN A 23 -5.35 -1.68 13.81
CA GLN A 23 -5.23 -2.70 12.78
C GLN A 23 -6.61 -3.35 12.53
N GLY A 24 -7.05 -3.35 11.27
CA GLY A 24 -8.39 -3.82 10.89
C GLY A 24 -9.47 -2.74 10.75
N SER A 25 -9.14 -1.46 10.92
CA SER A 25 -10.05 -0.37 10.52
C SER A 25 -10.23 -0.34 9.00
N ILE A 26 -11.47 -0.34 8.52
CA ILE A 26 -11.78 -0.29 7.08
C ILE A 26 -11.27 0.98 6.40
N VAL A 27 -11.15 2.07 7.16
CA VAL A 27 -10.64 3.34 6.62
C VAL A 27 -9.13 3.29 6.44
N LEU A 28 -8.41 2.50 7.25
CA LEU A 28 -6.98 2.29 7.07
C LEU A 28 -6.69 1.62 5.72
N LEU A 29 -7.52 0.64 5.33
CA LEU A 29 -7.45 0.00 4.01
C LEU A 29 -7.65 1.00 2.86
N ILE A 30 -8.62 1.90 2.99
CA ILE A 30 -8.88 2.93 1.97
C ILE A 30 -7.71 3.91 1.89
N LEU A 31 -7.22 4.41 3.04
CA LEU A 31 -6.11 5.35 3.09
C LEU A 31 -4.81 4.72 2.58
N ALA A 32 -4.54 3.47 2.93
CA ALA A 32 -3.39 2.71 2.43
C ALA A 32 -3.46 2.58 0.91
N ASN A 33 -4.62 2.22 0.33
CA ASN A 33 -4.79 2.15 -1.11
C ASN A 33 -4.57 3.49 -1.83
N VAL A 34 -5.08 4.59 -1.28
CA VAL A 34 -4.84 5.93 -1.84
C VAL A 34 -3.36 6.28 -1.77
N PHE A 35 -2.72 6.04 -0.63
CA PHE A 35 -1.29 6.31 -0.46
C PHE A 35 -0.43 5.47 -1.41
N LEU A 36 -0.69 4.16 -1.49
CA LEU A 36 0.00 3.24 -2.38
C LEU A 36 -0.24 3.57 -3.85
N HIS A 37 -1.37 4.18 -4.22
CA HIS A 37 -1.55 4.70 -5.57
C HIS A 37 -0.51 5.76 -5.92
N TYR A 38 -0.32 6.75 -5.05
CA TYR A 38 0.65 7.82 -5.31
C TYR A 38 2.10 7.34 -5.26
N VAL A 39 2.42 6.45 -4.31
CA VAL A 39 3.79 6.00 -4.11
C VAL A 39 4.20 4.92 -5.11
N ILE A 40 3.34 3.91 -5.34
CA ILE A 40 3.69 2.73 -6.13
C ILE A 40 3.18 2.84 -7.57
N ASP A 41 1.90 3.13 -7.81
CA ASP A 41 1.37 3.08 -9.18
C ASP A 41 2.01 4.15 -10.06
N ILE A 42 2.11 5.38 -9.55
CA ILE A 42 2.69 6.49 -10.30
C ILE A 42 4.19 6.25 -10.54
N TRP A 43 4.91 5.76 -9.53
CA TRP A 43 6.33 5.41 -9.64
C TRP A 43 6.54 4.30 -10.68
N PHE A 44 5.76 3.22 -10.60
CA PHE A 44 5.86 2.09 -11.51
C PHE A 44 5.49 2.49 -12.94
N ALA A 45 4.46 3.32 -13.12
CA ALA A 45 4.08 3.85 -14.43
C ALA A 45 5.19 4.72 -15.05
N LYS A 46 5.92 5.48 -14.22
CA LYS A 46 7.05 6.29 -14.67
C LYS A 46 8.26 5.42 -15.06
N ILE A 47 8.66 4.48 -14.22
CA ILE A 47 9.77 3.57 -14.51
C ILE A 47 9.46 2.67 -15.70
N SER A 48 8.22 2.18 -15.80
CA SER A 48 7.79 1.32 -16.91
C SER A 48 7.95 2.05 -18.26
N LYS A 49 7.54 3.32 -18.35
CA LYS A 49 7.74 4.12 -19.57
C LYS A 49 9.20 4.39 -19.93
N GLU A 50 10.08 4.53 -18.93
CA GLU A 50 11.50 4.87 -19.15
C GLU A 50 12.37 3.62 -19.38
N ASN A 51 11.99 2.47 -18.83
CA ASN A 51 12.84 1.27 -18.76
C ASN A 51 12.20 -0.02 -19.30
N LEU A 52 10.90 -0.07 -19.58
CA LEU A 52 10.18 -1.32 -19.86
C LEU A 52 9.37 -1.19 -21.15
N ILE A 53 10.04 -1.40 -22.29
CA ILE A 53 9.40 -1.50 -23.62
C ILE A 53 8.62 -2.83 -23.77
N GLU A 54 8.90 -3.80 -22.88
CA GLU A 54 8.35 -5.16 -22.85
C GLU A 54 7.19 -5.31 -21.84
N GLN A 55 6.51 -6.46 -21.85
CA GLN A 55 5.32 -6.69 -21.03
C GLN A 55 5.66 -6.69 -19.54
N THR A 56 5.18 -5.66 -18.82
CA THR A 56 5.33 -5.52 -17.38
C THR A 56 3.99 -5.18 -16.74
N GLY A 57 3.76 -5.70 -15.54
CA GLY A 57 2.47 -5.57 -14.87
C GLY A 57 2.60 -5.47 -13.36
N ILE A 58 1.56 -4.94 -12.74
CA ILE A 58 1.41 -4.89 -11.28
C ILE A 58 0.01 -5.40 -10.91
N ALA A 59 -0.05 -6.30 -9.95
CA ALA A 59 -1.28 -6.71 -9.29
C ALA A 59 -1.20 -6.29 -7.81
N ARG A 60 -2.28 -5.73 -7.27
CA ARG A 60 -2.31 -5.26 -5.88
C ARG A 60 -3.56 -5.75 -5.17
N TYR A 61 -3.41 -5.99 -3.87
CA TYR A 61 -4.51 -6.33 -2.98
C TYR A 61 -4.22 -5.77 -1.59
N CYS A 62 -5.01 -4.78 -1.17
CA CYS A 62 -4.77 -4.07 0.10
C CYS A 62 -3.33 -3.51 0.14
N ASP A 63 -2.57 -3.88 1.15
CA ASP A 63 -1.16 -3.52 1.34
C ASP A 63 -0.17 -4.42 0.58
N ASP A 64 -0.64 -5.54 0.01
CA ASP A 64 0.17 -6.47 -0.78
C ASP A 64 0.23 -6.10 -2.26
N MET A 65 1.38 -6.37 -2.88
CA MET A 65 1.59 -6.16 -4.32
C MET A 65 2.53 -7.20 -4.93
N VAL A 66 2.28 -7.52 -6.19
CA VAL A 66 3.11 -8.39 -7.02
C VAL A 66 3.44 -7.67 -8.31
N PHE A 67 4.73 -7.63 -8.64
CA PHE A 67 5.23 -7.12 -9.91
C PHE A 67 5.58 -8.28 -10.83
N VAL A 68 5.22 -8.16 -12.09
CA VAL A 68 5.50 -9.16 -13.12
C VAL A 68 6.36 -8.54 -14.20
N PHE A 69 7.46 -9.23 -14.52
CA PHE A 69 8.41 -8.84 -15.56
C PHE A 69 8.66 -10.01 -16.50
N GLU A 70 8.83 -9.72 -17.79
CA GLU A 70 9.17 -10.71 -18.81
C GLU A 70 10.61 -11.24 -18.68
N ASN A 71 11.52 -10.45 -18.10
CA ASN A 71 12.95 -10.78 -17.97
C ASN A 71 13.47 -10.57 -16.53
N GLU A 72 14.26 -11.53 -16.04
CA GLU A 72 14.88 -11.49 -14.70
C GLU A 72 15.82 -10.31 -14.50
N SER A 73 16.66 -9.98 -15.49
CA SER A 73 17.58 -8.83 -15.41
C SER A 73 16.85 -7.49 -15.26
N ARG A 74 15.57 -7.42 -15.66
CA ARG A 74 14.72 -6.25 -15.46
C ARG A 74 14.14 -6.22 -14.05
N CYS A 75 13.74 -7.38 -13.52
CA CYS A 75 13.32 -7.53 -12.12
C CYS A 75 14.41 -7.00 -11.18
N GLU A 76 15.66 -7.42 -11.37
CA GLU A 76 16.82 -6.99 -10.57
C GLU A 76 17.13 -5.49 -10.66
N LYS A 77 16.67 -4.79 -11.71
CA LYS A 77 16.88 -3.34 -11.85
C LYS A 77 15.82 -2.50 -11.15
N VAL A 78 14.67 -3.10 -10.86
CA VAL A 78 13.50 -2.41 -10.30
C VAL A 78 13.38 -2.66 -8.79
N LEU A 79 13.87 -3.80 -8.31
CA LEU A 79 14.04 -4.13 -6.88
C LEU A 79 15.34 -3.56 -6.32
#